data_AF-A0A2A3XDR3-F1
#
_entry.id   AF-A0A2A3XDR3-F1
#
_cell.length_a   1.000
_cell.length_b   1.000
_cell.length_c   1.000
_cell.angle_alpha   90.00
_cell.angle_beta   90.00
_cell.angle_gamma   90.00
#
_symmetry.space_group_name_H-M   'P 1'
#
loop_
_entity.id
_entity.type
_entity.pdbx_description
1 polymer ?
#
loop_
_entity_poly.entity_id
_entity_poly.type
_entity_poly.pdbx_seq_one_letter_code
_entity_poly.pdbx_strand_id
1 'polypeptide(L)'
;MLKFAAKTAASFALATFIATSAHATPIQMQDTDIRDFVRWYVEQTDTPLAIHPTATGTLTVYAPDVPDHQLDEFFQGVLSSHGYTILPGNPPTVAPASHKTPGVLSPTPSHDPRAAIANAPTLTPPPVPQATHLFSFDNVRADDIAPLVTSFLTQNAQDGTTLPRVQILHASNAILAKGPEKQLEQLQGFIPQVDVAHPQLLIQAVIFETTDGDTFDLGVSLGRATGSRVAGGFNTANLGTSLASSGGTFGIFDGDVLAFAINALQRDSSSNVLSTPQILTLSGKRGIISIGQNVPFVTGRVTGESADVNSPFQTIERRDVGIRLNVLPVVTASGLVIMDITTSADSLTDSLLASDIITNQRQINTTVQIRSGQTLLLGGLSSQDDRSQVSGVPGLASIPVAGRLFQNESTSTQRTSLNVLLQATVLPRYDATQLANTHDQTGSITADYVAMNWRQAVETIPVTRLAE
;
A
#
# COMPACT_ATOMS: atom_id res chain seq x y z
N MET A 1 -51.40 -29.25 37.12
CA MET A 1 -51.41 -30.46 36.27
C MET A 1 -50.56 -30.15 35.04
N LEU A 2 -49.29 -30.59 35.03
CA LEU A 2 -48.69 -31.56 34.07
C LEU A 2 -48.70 -31.06 32.60
N LYS A 3 -47.60 -30.94 31.83
CA LYS A 3 -46.27 -31.61 31.75
C LYS A 3 -45.28 -30.62 31.09
N PHE A 4 -44.14 -30.24 31.68
CA PHE A 4 -42.81 -30.87 31.69
C PHE A 4 -42.20 -31.28 30.34
N ALA A 5 -41.22 -30.47 29.91
CA ALA A 5 -40.27 -30.70 28.83
C ALA A 5 -39.06 -31.53 29.30
N ALA A 6 -38.46 -32.23 28.34
CA ALA A 6 -37.47 -33.28 28.51
C ALA A 6 -36.10 -32.80 29.03
N LYS A 7 -35.50 -33.63 29.89
CA LYS A 7 -34.11 -33.59 30.33
C LYS A 7 -33.24 -34.40 29.36
N THR A 8 -32.15 -33.81 28.87
CA THR A 8 -30.96 -34.54 28.41
C THR A 8 -29.78 -34.08 29.23
N ALA A 9 -29.13 -35.05 29.87
CA ALA A 9 -27.99 -34.86 30.75
C ALA A 9 -26.69 -34.86 29.92
N ALA A 10 -25.80 -33.91 30.22
CA ALA A 10 -24.41 -33.98 29.81
C ALA A 10 -23.54 -33.69 31.05
N SER A 11 -22.89 -34.74 31.55
CA SER A 11 -21.86 -34.66 32.59
C SER A 11 -20.65 -33.89 32.06
N PHE A 12 -20.27 -32.81 32.73
CA PHE A 12 -18.96 -32.19 32.59
C PHE A 12 -18.07 -32.61 33.76
N ALA A 13 -17.04 -33.40 33.47
CA ALA A 13 -15.99 -33.73 34.42
C ALA A 13 -15.04 -32.53 34.56
N LEU A 14 -14.88 -32.05 35.79
CA LEU A 14 -13.97 -30.96 36.15
C LEU A 14 -12.57 -31.55 36.38
N ALA A 15 -11.66 -31.34 35.44
CA ALA A 15 -10.25 -31.69 35.61
C ALA A 15 -9.52 -30.51 36.29
N THR A 16 -9.14 -30.71 37.54
CA THR A 16 -8.34 -29.76 38.33
C THR A 16 -6.89 -29.78 37.84
N PHE A 17 -6.49 -28.78 37.05
CA PHE A 17 -5.08 -28.53 36.74
C PHE A 17 -4.41 -27.87 37.95
N ILE A 18 -3.38 -28.53 38.49
CA ILE A 18 -2.46 -27.94 39.46
C ILE A 18 -1.56 -26.99 38.66
N ALA A 19 -1.83 -25.69 38.73
CA ALA A 19 -0.95 -24.67 38.19
C ALA A 19 0.23 -24.49 39.16
N THR A 20 1.40 -25.01 38.79
CA THR A 20 2.67 -24.59 39.37
C THR A 20 2.92 -23.16 38.94
N SER A 21 2.77 -22.19 39.83
CA SER A 21 3.17 -20.80 39.58
C SER A 21 4.69 -20.73 39.49
N ALA A 22 5.22 -20.63 38.27
CA ALA A 22 6.59 -20.19 38.05
C ALA A 22 6.66 -18.69 38.40
N HIS A 23 7.50 -18.34 39.37
CA HIS A 23 7.71 -16.94 39.76
C HIS A 23 8.66 -16.28 38.76
N ALA A 24 8.11 -15.56 37.80
CA ALA A 24 8.88 -14.66 36.95
C ALA A 24 9.21 -13.37 37.72
N THR A 25 10.49 -13.04 37.86
CA THR A 25 10.90 -11.73 38.40
C THR A 25 11.21 -10.76 37.26
N PRO A 26 10.55 -9.60 37.18
CA PRO A 26 10.88 -8.58 36.19
C PRO A 26 12.22 -7.93 36.56
N ILE A 27 13.13 -7.84 35.59
CA ILE A 27 14.46 -7.26 35.77
C ILE A 27 14.50 -5.93 35.03
N GLN A 28 14.69 -4.84 35.79
CA GLN A 28 14.83 -3.49 35.26
C GLN A 28 16.07 -2.85 35.86
N MET A 29 17.13 -2.73 35.06
CA MET A 29 18.38 -2.10 35.46
C MET A 29 18.76 -1.06 34.42
N GLN A 30 18.91 0.20 34.86
CA GLN A 30 19.27 1.30 34.00
C GLN A 30 20.56 1.93 34.50
N ASP A 31 21.52 2.11 33.59
CA ASP A 31 22.85 2.68 33.86
C ASP A 31 23.54 2.08 35.10
N THR A 32 23.36 0.77 35.30
CA THR A 32 23.86 0.05 36.48
C THR A 32 25.31 -0.36 36.25
N ASP A 33 26.18 -0.22 37.26
CA ASP A 33 27.58 -0.68 37.16
C ASP A 33 27.61 -2.20 36.92
N ILE A 34 28.49 -2.66 36.03
CA ILE A 34 28.70 -4.09 35.76
C ILE A 34 28.93 -4.91 37.04
N ARG A 35 29.58 -4.32 38.05
CA ARG A 35 29.82 -4.95 39.34
C ARG A 35 28.55 -5.18 40.13
N ASP A 36 27.60 -4.27 40.01
CA ASP A 36 26.31 -4.34 40.69
C ASP A 36 25.40 -5.36 39.99
N PHE A 37 25.45 -5.44 38.66
CA PHE A 37 24.77 -6.48 37.88
C PHE A 37 25.28 -7.89 38.20
N VAL A 38 26.61 -8.06 38.24
CA VAL A 38 27.22 -9.34 38.63
C VAL A 38 26.84 -9.71 40.07
N ARG A 39 26.88 -8.75 41.00
CA ARG A 39 26.49 -8.97 42.40
C ARG A 39 25.03 -9.41 42.51
N TRP A 40 24.13 -8.75 41.80
CA TRP A 40 22.72 -9.15 41.73
C TRP A 40 22.56 -10.59 41.24
N TYR A 41 23.28 -11.01 40.19
CA TYR A 41 23.21 -12.39 39.70
C TYR A 41 23.72 -13.41 40.74
N VAL A 42 24.81 -13.10 41.45
CA VAL A 42 25.31 -13.95 42.55
C VAL A 42 24.30 -14.05 43.69
N GLU A 43 23.60 -12.94 44.01
CA GLU A 43 22.53 -12.93 45.03
C GLU A 43 21.30 -13.75 44.63
N GLN A 44 20.99 -13.84 43.32
CA GLN A 44 19.85 -14.63 42.84
C GLN A 44 20.16 -16.13 42.70
N THR A 45 21.41 -16.49 42.40
CA THR A 45 21.79 -17.86 42.03
C THR A 45 22.67 -18.57 43.07
N ASP A 46 23.10 -17.86 44.13
CA ASP A 46 24.09 -18.32 45.12
C ASP A 46 25.40 -18.86 44.48
N THR A 47 25.68 -18.50 43.23
CA THR A 47 26.83 -19.01 42.47
C THR A 47 28.01 -18.05 42.63
N PRO A 48 29.16 -18.46 43.20
CA PRO A 48 30.28 -17.56 43.45
C PRO A 48 30.94 -17.12 42.14
N LEU A 49 30.96 -15.81 41.88
CA LEU A 49 31.56 -15.21 40.69
C LEU A 49 32.52 -14.07 41.05
N ALA A 50 33.74 -14.10 40.53
CA ALA A 50 34.72 -13.04 40.70
C ALA A 50 34.65 -12.02 39.55
N ILE A 51 35.09 -10.78 39.81
CA ILE A 51 35.13 -9.71 38.81
C ILE A 51 36.57 -9.27 38.63
N HIS A 52 37.07 -9.25 37.40
CA HIS A 52 38.41 -8.79 37.09
C HIS A 52 38.50 -7.26 37.31
N PRO A 53 39.62 -6.69 37.84
CA PRO A 53 39.72 -5.26 38.16
C PRO A 53 39.50 -4.32 36.95
N THR A 54 39.75 -4.82 35.74
CA THR A 54 39.57 -4.07 34.48
C THR A 54 38.14 -4.11 33.95
N ALA A 55 37.21 -4.83 34.59
CA ALA A 55 35.79 -4.78 34.26
C ALA A 55 35.18 -3.51 34.87
N THR A 56 35.16 -2.43 34.08
CA THR A 56 34.55 -1.14 34.41
C THR A 56 33.58 -0.75 33.30
N GLY A 57 32.38 -0.27 33.64
CA GLY A 57 31.36 0.16 32.68
C GLY A 57 29.96 0.05 33.27
N THR A 58 29.00 0.70 32.61
CA THR A 58 27.58 0.60 32.97
C THR A 58 26.81 -0.19 31.90
N LEU A 59 25.73 -0.83 32.32
CA LEU A 59 24.81 -1.56 31.45
C LEU A 59 23.36 -1.19 31.73
N THR A 60 22.54 -1.34 30.71
CA THR A 60 21.09 -1.10 30.78
C THR A 60 20.39 -2.32 30.22
N VAL A 61 19.53 -2.94 31.02
CA VAL A 61 18.84 -4.19 30.69
C VAL A 61 17.40 -4.09 31.15
N TYR A 62 16.48 -4.46 30.26
CA TYR A 62 15.07 -4.58 30.54
C TYR A 62 14.60 -5.96 30.08
N ALA A 63 14.19 -6.80 31.04
CA ALA A 63 13.61 -8.11 30.77
C ALA A 63 12.32 -8.27 31.58
N PRO A 64 11.15 -8.29 30.92
CA PRO A 64 9.86 -8.30 31.62
C PRO A 64 9.54 -9.63 32.31
N ASP A 65 10.10 -10.75 31.82
CA ASP A 65 9.91 -12.09 32.37
C ASP A 65 11.16 -12.94 32.03
N VAL A 66 11.93 -13.33 33.04
CA VAL A 66 13.04 -14.30 32.90
C VAL A 66 12.78 -15.46 33.86
N PRO A 67 12.47 -16.67 33.34
CA PRO A 67 12.32 -17.85 34.17
C PRO A 67 13.64 -18.24 34.84
N ASP A 68 13.58 -18.80 36.07
CA ASP A 68 14.78 -19.19 36.84
C ASP A 68 15.75 -20.09 36.06
N HIS A 69 15.22 -21.01 35.26
CA HIS A 69 16.01 -21.95 34.45
C HIS A 69 16.71 -21.30 33.24
N GLN A 70 16.38 -20.05 32.91
CA GLN A 70 17.00 -19.27 31.82
C GLN A 70 17.88 -18.14 32.33
N LEU A 71 18.00 -17.94 33.66
CA LEU A 71 18.78 -16.85 34.25
C LEU A 71 20.26 -16.90 33.84
N ASP A 72 20.86 -18.09 33.76
CA ASP A 72 22.27 -18.25 33.39
C ASP A 72 22.54 -17.88 31.93
N GLU A 73 21.66 -18.30 31.03
CA GLU A 73 21.75 -17.99 29.59
C GLU A 73 21.50 -16.51 29.34
N PHE A 74 20.50 -15.95 30.01
CA PHE A 74 20.22 -14.51 30.00
C PHE A 74 21.42 -13.70 30.50
N PHE A 75 21.99 -14.07 31.64
CA PHE A 75 23.15 -13.40 32.21
C PHE A 75 24.36 -13.41 31.27
N GLN A 76 24.69 -14.58 30.69
CA GLN A 76 25.77 -14.69 29.70
C GLN A 76 25.49 -13.90 28.42
N GLY A 77 24.24 -13.85 27.98
CA GLY A 77 23.80 -13.05 26.83
C GLY A 77 24.00 -11.55 27.04
N VAL A 78 23.63 -11.04 28.22
CA VAL A 78 23.85 -9.63 28.61
C VAL A 78 25.35 -9.32 28.70
N LEU A 79 26.15 -10.19 29.32
CA LEU A 79 27.60 -9.97 29.39
C LEU A 79 28.23 -9.92 27.99
N SER A 80 27.86 -10.86 27.13
CA SER A 80 28.41 -10.98 25.78
C SER A 80 28.02 -9.78 24.90
N SER A 81 26.78 -9.29 25.00
CA SER A 81 26.33 -8.12 24.23
C SER A 81 27.04 -6.84 24.66
N HIS A 82 27.41 -6.72 25.93
CA HIS A 82 28.16 -5.59 26.49
C HIS A 82 29.69 -5.78 26.46
N GLY A 83 30.20 -6.83 25.79
CA GLY A 83 31.64 -7.03 25.55
C GLY A 83 32.42 -7.63 26.72
N TYR A 84 31.74 -8.33 27.64
CA TYR A 84 32.34 -9.09 28.73
C TYR A 84 32.21 -10.60 28.47
N THR A 85 33.12 -11.38 29.06
CA THR A 85 33.13 -12.84 28.99
C THR A 85 33.46 -13.43 30.36
N ILE A 86 33.05 -14.67 30.59
CA ILE A 86 33.36 -15.42 31.81
C ILE A 86 34.58 -16.30 31.52
N LEU A 87 35.67 -16.03 32.23
CA LEU A 87 36.87 -16.85 32.18
C LEU A 87 36.71 -18.07 33.12
N PRO A 88 37.08 -19.28 32.66
CA PRO A 88 37.06 -20.46 33.51
C PRO A 88 38.08 -20.31 34.65
N GLY A 89 37.65 -20.58 35.88
CA GLY A 89 38.46 -20.43 37.09
C GLY A 89 37.71 -20.95 38.32
N ASN A 90 38.37 -20.99 39.47
CA ASN A 90 37.73 -21.30 40.75
C ASN A 90 37.97 -20.14 41.75
N PRO A 91 37.03 -19.17 41.88
CA PRO A 91 35.75 -19.06 41.16
C PRO A 91 35.89 -18.55 39.71
N PRO A 92 34.89 -18.77 38.83
CA PRO A 92 34.87 -18.18 37.49
C PRO A 92 34.91 -16.66 37.56
N THR A 93 35.55 -16.00 36.58
CA THR A 93 35.83 -14.56 36.65
C THR A 93 35.29 -13.80 35.43
N VAL A 94 34.52 -12.75 35.64
CA VAL A 94 34.03 -11.84 34.58
C VAL A 94 35.14 -10.87 34.17
N ALA A 95 35.46 -10.83 32.88
CA ALA A 95 36.49 -9.95 32.32
C ALA A 95 36.06 -9.38 30.94
N PRO A 96 36.61 -8.24 30.49
CA PRO A 96 36.36 -7.74 29.13
C PRO A 96 36.83 -8.74 28.07
N ALA A 97 36.04 -8.94 27.01
CA ALA A 97 36.27 -9.94 25.96
C ALA A 97 37.59 -9.75 25.17
N SER A 98 38.28 -8.62 25.33
CA SER A 98 39.58 -8.33 24.71
C SER A 98 40.78 -8.90 25.47
N HIS A 99 40.58 -9.58 26.60
CA HIS A 99 41.69 -10.12 27.39
C HIS A 99 42.11 -11.52 26.92
N LYS A 100 43.16 -11.59 26.09
CA LYS A 100 43.89 -12.83 25.81
C LYS A 100 44.56 -13.28 27.11
N THR A 101 44.27 -14.50 27.57
CA THR A 101 44.75 -15.04 28.85
C THR A 101 46.29 -15.04 28.92
N PRO A 102 46.91 -14.42 29.93
CA PRO A 102 48.33 -14.59 30.22
C PRO A 102 48.61 -16.01 30.74
N GLY A 103 49.75 -16.57 30.36
CA GLY A 103 50.06 -18.00 30.41
C GLY A 103 49.95 -18.67 31.78
N VAL A 104 49.57 -19.95 31.73
CA VAL A 104 49.85 -20.93 32.80
C VAL A 104 50.99 -21.82 32.29
N LEU A 105 52.11 -21.76 33.00
CA LEU A 105 53.30 -22.60 32.82
C LEU A 105 52.96 -24.07 33.11
N SER A 106 53.46 -24.98 32.28
CA SER A 106 53.68 -26.39 32.63
C SER A 106 55.14 -26.74 32.35
N PRO A 107 55.95 -27.19 33.33
CA PRO A 107 57.16 -27.98 33.08
C PRO A 107 56.74 -29.47 33.03
N THR A 108 57.22 -30.38 32.19
CA THR A 108 58.58 -30.79 31.77
C THR A 108 58.39 -31.77 30.58
N PRO A 109 59.41 -32.07 29.75
CA PRO A 109 59.23 -32.52 28.36
C PRO A 109 59.25 -34.05 28.21
N SER A 110 58.43 -34.58 27.30
CA SER A 110 58.69 -35.86 26.64
C SER A 110 59.25 -35.61 25.25
N HIS A 111 60.47 -36.08 25.02
CA HIS A 111 61.13 -36.09 23.72
C HIS A 111 60.42 -37.09 22.80
N ASP A 112 59.62 -36.59 21.86
CA ASP A 112 59.29 -37.33 20.64
C ASP A 112 59.55 -36.45 19.41
N PRO A 113 60.64 -36.69 18.65
CA PRO A 113 60.98 -35.87 17.48
C PRO A 113 59.96 -35.97 16.33
N ARG A 114 58.95 -36.87 16.40
CA ARG A 114 57.88 -36.98 15.39
C ARG A 114 56.65 -36.12 15.68
N ALA A 115 56.45 -35.66 16.92
CA ALA A 115 55.30 -34.81 17.29
C ALA A 115 55.53 -33.32 17.00
N ALA A 116 56.79 -32.89 16.81
CA ALA A 116 57.14 -31.49 16.56
C ALA A 116 56.75 -30.99 15.15
N ILE A 117 56.46 -31.88 14.20
CA ILE A 117 56.09 -31.52 12.82
C ILE A 117 54.57 -31.30 12.65
N ALA A 118 53.75 -31.78 13.59
CA ALA A 118 52.29 -31.64 13.56
C ALA A 118 51.78 -30.35 14.22
N ASN A 119 52.60 -29.69 15.04
CA ASN A 119 52.28 -28.48 15.80
C ASN A 119 53.08 -27.25 15.34
N ALA A 120 53.45 -27.20 14.06
CA ALA A 120 53.90 -25.94 13.49
C ALA A 120 52.71 -24.96 13.57
N PRO A 121 52.85 -23.76 14.17
CA PRO A 121 51.82 -22.76 14.08
C PRO A 121 51.62 -22.46 12.60
N THR A 122 50.45 -22.80 12.06
CA THR A 122 50.01 -22.28 10.76
C THR A 122 50.16 -20.78 10.85
N LEU A 123 51.11 -20.22 10.08
CA LEU A 123 51.30 -18.79 9.96
C LEU A 123 49.93 -18.20 9.63
N THR A 124 49.38 -17.38 10.53
CA THR A 124 48.19 -16.59 10.21
C THR A 124 48.50 -15.87 8.89
N PRO A 125 47.68 -16.05 7.84
CA PRO A 125 47.92 -15.39 6.58
C PRO A 125 48.06 -13.88 6.83
N PRO A 126 48.97 -13.20 6.11
CA PRO A 126 49.11 -11.76 6.26
C PRO A 126 47.75 -11.08 6.07
N PRO A 127 47.44 -10.03 6.84
CA PRO A 127 46.18 -9.30 6.68
C PRO A 127 46.04 -8.84 5.23
N VAL A 128 44.90 -9.17 4.61
CA VAL A 128 44.62 -8.83 3.22
C VAL A 128 44.64 -7.30 3.09
N PRO A 129 45.41 -6.73 2.14
CA PRO A 129 45.49 -5.29 1.97
C PRO A 129 44.09 -4.71 1.70
N GLN A 130 43.73 -3.71 2.50
CA GLN A 130 42.48 -2.97 2.38
C GLN A 130 42.74 -1.71 1.56
N ALA A 131 41.89 -1.46 0.56
CA ALA A 131 41.92 -0.25 -0.25
C ALA A 131 40.58 0.49 -0.13
N THR A 132 40.57 1.73 -0.61
CA THR A 132 39.37 2.59 -0.59
C THR A 132 39.23 3.23 -1.97
N HIS A 133 38.19 2.84 -2.70
CA HIS A 133 37.92 3.37 -4.03
C HIS A 133 36.65 4.23 -4.01
N LEU A 134 36.70 5.31 -4.80
CA LEU A 134 35.57 6.18 -5.06
C LEU A 134 34.99 5.82 -6.43
N PHE A 135 33.72 5.42 -6.45
CA PHE A 135 32.99 5.09 -7.66
C PHE A 135 31.95 6.18 -7.94
N SER A 136 32.09 6.87 -9.07
CA SER A 136 31.10 7.85 -9.54
C SER A 136 30.14 7.20 -10.54
N PHE A 137 28.91 7.71 -10.59
CA PHE A 137 27.85 7.23 -11.47
C PHE A 137 27.30 8.38 -12.31
N ASP A 138 27.12 8.15 -13.60
CA ASP A 138 26.66 9.15 -14.57
C ASP A 138 25.17 9.01 -14.89
N ASN A 139 24.66 7.78 -14.92
CA ASN A 139 23.30 7.48 -15.42
C ASN A 139 22.32 7.06 -14.32
N VAL A 140 22.83 6.49 -13.23
CA VAL A 140 22.02 5.99 -12.12
C VAL A 140 22.39 6.70 -10.81
N ARG A 141 21.41 6.85 -9.91
CA ARG A 141 21.68 7.41 -8.59
C ARG A 141 22.44 6.41 -7.73
N ALA A 142 23.47 6.88 -7.04
CA ALA A 142 24.25 6.10 -6.09
C ALA A 142 23.36 5.41 -5.04
N ASP A 143 22.29 6.08 -4.59
CA ASP A 143 21.29 5.52 -3.67
C ASP A 143 20.59 4.26 -4.20
N ASP A 144 20.32 4.21 -5.50
CA ASP A 144 19.61 3.09 -6.10
C ASP A 144 20.53 1.87 -6.31
N ILE A 145 21.85 2.10 -6.48
CA ILE A 145 22.86 1.06 -6.72
C ILE A 145 23.57 0.61 -5.42
N ALA A 146 23.59 1.45 -4.38
CA ALA A 146 24.28 1.13 -3.12
C ALA A 146 23.92 -0.22 -2.49
N PRO A 147 22.65 -0.69 -2.51
CA PRO A 147 22.32 -2.03 -2.04
C PRO A 147 22.98 -3.14 -2.86
N LEU A 148 23.09 -2.96 -4.19
CA LEU A 148 23.75 -3.90 -5.10
C LEU A 148 25.28 -3.92 -4.88
N VAL A 149 25.88 -2.75 -4.66
CA VAL A 149 27.31 -2.65 -4.32
C VAL A 149 27.60 -3.31 -2.98
N THR A 150 26.75 -3.07 -1.99
CA THR A 150 26.88 -3.68 -0.67
C THR A 150 26.76 -5.20 -0.76
N SER A 151 25.78 -5.74 -1.50
CA SER A 151 25.61 -7.18 -1.68
C SER A 151 26.76 -7.81 -2.47
N PHE A 152 27.28 -7.13 -3.50
CA PHE A 152 28.44 -7.60 -4.26
C PHE A 152 29.69 -7.73 -3.37
N LEU A 153 29.93 -6.75 -2.51
CA LEU A 153 31.10 -6.77 -1.63
C LEU A 153 30.94 -7.78 -0.49
N THR A 154 29.74 -7.97 0.07
CA THR A 154 29.50 -8.94 1.14
C THR A 154 29.52 -10.38 0.65
N GLN A 155 28.95 -10.69 -0.52
CA GLN A 155 28.98 -12.05 -1.09
C GLN A 155 30.38 -12.52 -1.47
N ASN A 156 31.25 -11.59 -1.84
CA ASN A 156 32.63 -11.90 -2.21
C ASN A 156 33.59 -11.85 -1.01
N ALA A 157 33.12 -11.48 0.19
CA ALA A 157 33.94 -11.43 1.40
C ALA A 157 34.40 -12.85 1.79
N GLN A 158 35.73 -13.04 1.91
CA GLN A 158 36.28 -14.30 2.40
C GLN A 158 36.19 -14.38 3.93
N ASP A 159 35.98 -15.60 4.45
CA ASP A 159 35.86 -15.90 5.89
C ASP A 159 36.95 -15.20 6.72
N GLY A 160 36.52 -14.40 7.70
CA GLY A 160 37.42 -13.66 8.61
C GLY A 160 37.83 -12.26 8.16
N THR A 161 37.35 -11.76 7.02
CA THR A 161 37.64 -10.39 6.54
C THR A 161 36.71 -9.36 7.19
N THR A 162 37.25 -8.18 7.53
CA THR A 162 36.45 -7.02 7.96
C THR A 162 35.34 -6.72 6.96
N LEU A 163 34.09 -6.61 7.43
CA LEU A 163 32.94 -6.32 6.58
C LEU A 163 33.22 -5.08 5.72
N PRO A 164 33.02 -5.16 4.40
CA PRO A 164 33.25 -4.04 3.51
C PRO A 164 32.38 -2.86 3.93
N ARG A 165 32.97 -1.67 4.00
CA ARG A 165 32.28 -0.45 4.43
C ARG A 165 31.96 0.38 3.22
N VAL A 166 30.67 0.57 2.97
CA VAL A 166 30.13 1.35 1.85
C VAL A 166 29.51 2.63 2.40
N GLN A 167 29.90 3.78 1.84
CA GLN A 167 29.34 5.07 2.19
C GLN A 167 28.90 5.80 0.91
N ILE A 168 27.68 6.32 0.92
CA ILE A 168 27.13 7.08 -0.20
C ILE A 168 27.51 8.55 -0.03
N LEU A 169 28.03 9.15 -1.10
CA LEU A 169 28.31 10.58 -1.20
C LEU A 169 27.25 11.22 -2.10
N HIS A 170 26.12 11.61 -1.50
CA HIS A 170 24.95 12.12 -2.22
C HIS A 170 25.26 13.35 -3.09
N ALA A 171 26.09 14.27 -2.58
CA ALA A 171 26.43 15.52 -3.27
C ALA A 171 27.19 15.31 -4.59
N SER A 172 27.93 14.21 -4.71
CA SER A 172 28.75 13.88 -5.87
C SER A 172 28.23 12.68 -6.67
N ASN A 173 27.03 12.18 -6.35
CA ASN A 173 26.47 10.94 -6.89
C ASN A 173 27.50 9.78 -6.94
N ALA A 174 28.18 9.54 -5.82
CA ALA A 174 29.28 8.57 -5.76
C ALA A 174 29.18 7.63 -4.55
N ILE A 175 29.86 6.49 -4.63
CA ILE A 175 29.98 5.52 -3.55
C ILE A 175 31.46 5.39 -3.17
N LEU A 176 31.76 5.62 -1.90
CA LEU A 176 33.04 5.33 -1.29
C LEU A 176 32.98 3.91 -0.71
N ALA A 177 33.77 2.99 -1.26
CA ALA A 177 33.82 1.61 -0.80
C ALA A 177 35.21 1.27 -0.28
N LYS A 178 35.25 0.64 0.90
CA LYS A 178 36.47 0.12 1.52
C LYS A 178 36.41 -1.40 1.63
N GLY A 179 37.44 -2.08 1.11
CA GLY A 179 37.54 -3.54 1.12
C GLY A 179 38.85 -4.05 0.48
N PRO A 180 39.00 -5.38 0.32
CA PRO A 180 40.12 -5.99 -0.41
C PRO A 180 40.27 -5.43 -1.83
N GLU A 181 41.50 -5.07 -2.23
CA GLU A 181 41.83 -4.49 -3.55
C GLU A 181 41.20 -5.27 -4.71
N LYS A 182 41.40 -6.60 -4.73
CA LYS A 182 40.90 -7.49 -5.79
C LYS A 182 39.38 -7.42 -5.97
N GLN A 183 38.61 -7.20 -4.90
CA GLN A 183 37.15 -7.05 -4.98
C GLN A 183 36.75 -5.68 -5.52
N LEU A 184 37.48 -4.63 -5.14
CA LEU A 184 37.24 -3.28 -5.65
C LEU A 184 37.58 -3.18 -7.14
N GLU A 185 38.61 -3.89 -7.62
CA GLU A 185 38.92 -4.02 -9.05
C GLU A 185 37.80 -4.75 -9.81
N GLN A 186 37.24 -5.83 -9.24
CA GLN A 186 36.09 -6.53 -9.83
C GLN A 186 34.85 -5.64 -9.88
N LEU A 187 34.60 -4.88 -8.82
CA LEU A 187 33.50 -3.92 -8.77
C LEU A 187 33.69 -2.81 -9.81
N GLN A 188 34.93 -2.32 -10.00
CA GLN A 188 35.26 -1.32 -11.03
C GLN A 188 34.93 -1.81 -12.44
N GLY A 189 35.17 -3.10 -12.74
CA GLY A 189 34.79 -3.70 -14.02
C GLY A 189 33.29 -3.95 -14.18
N PHE A 190 32.55 -4.05 -13.07
CA PHE A 190 31.11 -4.30 -13.06
C PHE A 190 30.27 -3.01 -13.17
N ILE A 191 30.71 -1.91 -12.55
CA ILE A 191 29.95 -0.65 -12.51
C ILE A 191 29.52 -0.14 -13.89
N PRO A 192 30.37 -0.11 -14.93
CA PRO A 192 29.96 0.33 -16.27
C PRO A 192 28.84 -0.51 -16.90
N GLN A 193 28.63 -1.74 -16.43
CA GLN A 193 27.54 -2.61 -16.94
C GLN A 193 26.18 -2.28 -16.30
N VAL A 194 26.18 -1.67 -15.11
CA VAL A 194 24.96 -1.31 -14.37
C VAL A 194 24.64 0.19 -14.47
N ASP A 195 25.65 1.03 -14.66
CA ASP A 195 25.49 2.47 -14.83
C ASP A 195 25.10 2.83 -16.27
N VAL A 196 23.92 2.37 -16.68
CA VAL A 196 23.36 2.59 -18.03
C VAL A 196 22.21 3.59 -18.01
N ALA A 197 22.08 4.38 -19.07
CA ALA A 197 20.97 5.32 -19.24
C ALA A 197 19.62 4.61 -19.34
N HIS A 198 18.71 4.93 -18.42
CA HIS A 198 17.35 4.38 -18.41
C HIS A 198 16.41 5.24 -19.27
N PRO A 199 15.54 4.63 -20.08
CA PRO A 199 14.57 5.38 -20.86
C PRO A 199 13.48 6.01 -19.98
N GLN A 200 12.95 7.14 -20.43
CA GLN A 200 11.76 7.77 -19.85
C GLN A 200 10.51 7.29 -20.58
N LEU A 201 9.40 7.19 -19.87
CA LEU A 201 8.11 6.76 -20.40
C LEU A 201 7.04 7.78 -20.07
N LEU A 202 6.33 8.24 -21.09
CA LEU A 202 5.09 8.96 -20.95
C LEU A 202 3.96 7.95 -20.90
N ILE A 203 3.20 7.95 -19.81
CA ILE A 203 2.07 7.06 -19.60
C ILE A 203 0.81 7.90 -19.53
N GLN A 204 -0.18 7.54 -20.34
CA GLN A 204 -1.45 8.21 -20.47
C GLN A 204 -2.56 7.18 -20.25
N ALA A 205 -3.50 7.48 -19.35
CA ALA A 205 -4.71 6.69 -19.21
C ALA A 205 -5.92 7.52 -19.65
N VAL A 206 -6.93 6.85 -20.18
CA VAL A 206 -8.23 7.44 -20.54
C VAL A 206 -9.29 6.62 -19.82
N ILE A 207 -9.98 7.26 -18.89
CA ILE A 207 -11.09 6.69 -18.15
C ILE A 207 -12.33 7.40 -18.65
N PHE A 208 -13.27 6.66 -19.23
CA PHE A 208 -14.55 7.22 -19.64
C PHE A 208 -15.71 6.42 -19.06
N GLU A 209 -16.70 7.15 -18.54
CA GLU A 209 -17.93 6.60 -18.00
C GLU A 209 -19.13 7.25 -18.68
N THR A 210 -20.06 6.43 -19.14
CA THR A 210 -21.35 6.85 -19.69
C THR A 210 -22.45 6.27 -18.83
N THR A 211 -23.37 7.13 -18.38
CA THR A 211 -24.60 6.74 -17.69
C THR A 211 -25.78 7.20 -18.52
N ASP A 212 -26.55 6.25 -19.02
CA ASP A 212 -27.79 6.48 -19.74
C ASP A 212 -28.96 6.00 -18.88
N GLY A 213 -30.03 6.78 -18.81
CA GLY A 213 -31.23 6.46 -18.06
C GLY A 213 -32.48 6.78 -18.87
N ASP A 214 -33.37 5.80 -18.98
CA ASP A 214 -34.69 5.92 -19.59
C ASP A 214 -35.73 5.64 -18.50
N THR A 215 -36.71 6.52 -18.36
CA THR A 215 -37.84 6.33 -17.44
C THR A 215 -39.14 6.65 -18.16
N PHE A 216 -40.05 5.70 -18.12
CA PHE A 216 -41.42 5.86 -18.61
C PHE A 216 -42.41 5.66 -17.47
N ASP A 217 -43.21 6.69 -17.22
CA ASP A 217 -44.24 6.73 -16.19
C ASP A 217 -45.60 6.93 -16.88
N LEU A 218 -46.53 5.98 -16.70
CA LEU A 218 -47.92 6.06 -17.15
C LEU A 218 -48.86 5.87 -15.96
N GLY A 219 -49.75 6.83 -15.74
CA GLY A 219 -50.74 6.77 -14.67
C GLY A 219 -52.14 7.17 -15.11
N VAL A 220 -53.12 6.62 -14.40
CA VAL A 220 -54.55 6.91 -14.57
C VAL A 220 -55.17 7.17 -13.21
N SER A 221 -55.91 8.28 -13.09
CA SER A 221 -56.60 8.65 -11.87
C SER A 221 -58.08 8.91 -12.12
N LEU A 222 -58.92 8.42 -11.22
CA LEU A 222 -60.37 8.64 -11.23
C LEU A 222 -60.78 9.23 -9.88
N GLY A 223 -61.56 10.31 -9.92
CA GLY A 223 -62.00 11.06 -8.75
C GLY A 223 -63.51 11.29 -8.75
N ARG A 224 -64.09 11.47 -7.55
CA ARG A 224 -65.52 11.84 -7.39
C ARG A 224 -65.69 12.97 -6.39
N ALA A 225 -66.65 13.83 -6.70
CA ALA A 225 -66.87 15.11 -6.06
C ALA A 225 -67.73 15.03 -4.80
N THR A 226 -67.39 14.24 -3.78
CA THR A 226 -68.13 14.31 -2.49
C THR A 226 -67.50 13.45 -1.40
N GLY A 227 -67.49 13.95 -0.16
CA GLY A 227 -66.84 13.43 1.04
C GLY A 227 -67.30 12.05 1.57
N SER A 228 -67.37 11.04 0.71
CA SER A 228 -67.51 9.64 1.08
C SER A 228 -66.27 8.87 0.66
N ARG A 229 -65.75 8.04 1.58
CA ARG A 229 -64.58 7.19 1.36
C ARG A 229 -64.87 6.26 0.19
N VAL A 230 -64.12 6.41 -0.91
CA VAL A 230 -64.20 5.47 -2.03
C VAL A 230 -63.64 4.13 -1.53
N ALA A 231 -64.50 3.12 -1.45
CA ALA A 231 -64.07 1.74 -1.25
C ALA A 231 -63.41 1.26 -2.55
N GLY A 232 -62.08 1.38 -2.63
CA GLY A 232 -61.28 0.91 -3.77
C GLY A 232 -60.92 1.96 -4.83
N GLY A 233 -60.64 3.21 -4.43
CA GLY A 233 -60.19 4.27 -5.34
C GLY A 233 -58.88 4.93 -4.90
N PHE A 234 -58.23 5.62 -5.82
CA PHE A 234 -56.99 6.37 -5.57
C PHE A 234 -57.24 7.55 -4.62
N ASN A 235 -56.28 7.82 -3.74
CA ASN A 235 -56.37 8.92 -2.78
C ASN A 235 -56.31 10.27 -3.53
N THR A 236 -57.44 11.00 -3.55
CA THR A 236 -57.58 12.30 -4.21
C THR A 236 -56.85 13.45 -3.49
N ALA A 237 -56.30 13.21 -2.29
CA ALA A 237 -55.49 14.20 -1.57
C ALA A 237 -54.15 14.51 -2.27
N ASN A 238 -53.66 13.58 -3.11
CA ASN A 238 -52.43 13.74 -3.91
C ASN A 238 -52.71 14.12 -5.38
N LEU A 239 -53.95 14.54 -5.69
CA LEU A 239 -54.36 14.82 -7.07
C LEU A 239 -53.77 16.13 -7.59
N GLY A 240 -53.69 17.16 -6.76
CA GLY A 240 -53.05 18.43 -7.10
C GLY A 240 -51.55 18.29 -7.38
N THR A 241 -50.86 17.37 -6.70
CA THR A 241 -49.44 17.06 -6.94
C THR A 241 -49.24 16.17 -8.17
N SER A 242 -50.20 15.32 -8.52
CA SER A 242 -50.17 14.51 -9.76
C SER A 242 -50.47 15.31 -11.04
N LEU A 243 -51.23 16.42 -10.94
CA LEU A 243 -51.48 17.35 -12.05
C LEU A 243 -50.35 18.38 -12.23
N ALA A 244 -49.53 18.57 -11.19
CA ALA A 244 -48.38 19.48 -11.17
C ALA A 244 -47.04 18.79 -11.48
N SER A 245 -47.05 17.48 -11.77
CA SER A 245 -45.85 16.73 -12.17
C SER A 245 -45.41 17.10 -13.58
N SER A 246 -44.11 16.97 -13.88
CA SER A 246 -43.64 17.12 -15.26
C SER A 246 -44.23 15.99 -16.12
N GLY A 247 -44.75 16.33 -17.30
CA GLY A 247 -45.40 15.36 -18.20
C GLY A 247 -46.64 15.91 -18.88
N GLY A 248 -47.20 15.12 -19.79
CA GLY A 248 -48.48 15.43 -20.44
C GLY A 248 -49.64 14.90 -19.58
N THR A 249 -50.47 15.81 -19.08
CA THR A 249 -51.61 15.45 -18.23
C THR A 249 -52.91 15.94 -18.87
N PHE A 250 -53.82 15.01 -19.15
CA PHE A 250 -55.15 15.29 -19.71
C PHE A 250 -56.21 14.91 -18.70
N GLY A 251 -57.11 15.85 -18.37
CA GLY A 251 -58.14 15.68 -17.35
C GLY A 251 -59.52 16.14 -17.81
N ILE A 252 -60.56 15.40 -17.43
CA ILE A 252 -61.97 15.79 -17.60
C ILE A 252 -62.51 16.18 -16.22
N PHE A 253 -63.10 17.37 -16.12
CA PHE A 253 -63.64 17.94 -14.89
C PHE A 253 -65.18 17.92 -14.92
N ASP A 254 -65.79 17.61 -13.77
CA ASP A 254 -67.21 17.75 -13.50
C ASP A 254 -67.38 18.75 -12.33
N GLY A 255 -67.63 20.02 -12.65
CA GLY A 255 -67.53 21.14 -11.70
C GLY A 255 -66.07 21.40 -11.27
N ASP A 256 -65.85 21.56 -9.96
CA ASP A 256 -64.51 21.75 -9.36
C ASP A 256 -63.74 20.43 -9.15
N VAL A 257 -64.24 19.31 -9.68
CA VAL A 257 -63.70 17.99 -9.38
C VAL A 257 -63.26 17.28 -10.65
N LEU A 258 -62.02 16.81 -10.63
CA LEU A 258 -61.46 15.98 -11.67
C LEU A 258 -62.12 14.59 -11.65
N ALA A 259 -62.86 14.27 -12.71
CA ALA A 259 -63.55 12.99 -12.87
C ALA A 259 -62.59 11.89 -13.38
N PHE A 260 -61.67 12.27 -14.26
CA PHE A 260 -60.72 11.37 -14.89
C PHE A 260 -59.46 12.12 -15.33
N ALA A 261 -58.28 11.55 -15.11
CA ALA A 261 -57.04 12.05 -15.69
C ALA A 261 -56.07 10.93 -16.08
N ILE A 262 -55.34 11.18 -17.17
CA ILE A 262 -54.20 10.38 -17.63
C ILE A 262 -52.95 11.26 -17.53
N ASN A 263 -51.89 10.71 -16.96
CA ASN A 263 -50.57 11.31 -16.95
C ASN A 263 -49.58 10.36 -17.64
N ALA A 264 -48.78 10.91 -18.57
CA ALA A 264 -47.71 10.19 -19.22
C ALA A 264 -46.44 11.05 -19.25
N LEU A 265 -45.32 10.46 -18.87
CA LEU A 265 -44.01 11.10 -18.85
C LEU A 265 -42.95 10.10 -19.32
N GLN A 266 -42.20 10.48 -20.34
CA GLN A 266 -40.94 9.83 -20.69
C GLN A 266 -39.78 10.78 -20.37
N ARG A 267 -38.74 10.27 -19.70
CA ARG A 267 -37.53 11.00 -19.33
C ARG A 267 -36.33 10.23 -19.82
N ASP A 268 -35.54 10.89 -20.66
CA ASP A 268 -34.23 10.42 -21.09
C ASP A 268 -33.16 11.24 -20.38
N SER A 269 -32.14 10.57 -19.87
CA SER A 269 -30.96 11.18 -19.24
C SER A 269 -29.70 10.52 -19.77
N SER A 270 -28.69 11.33 -20.07
CA SER A 270 -27.37 10.83 -20.49
C SER A 270 -26.31 11.69 -19.84
N SER A 271 -25.26 11.06 -19.32
CA SER A 271 -24.14 11.71 -18.66
C SER A 271 -22.84 11.05 -19.07
N ASN A 272 -21.85 11.85 -19.44
CA ASN A 272 -20.52 11.39 -19.83
C ASN A 272 -19.45 12.02 -18.95
N VAL A 273 -18.54 11.19 -18.45
CA VAL A 273 -17.38 11.61 -17.67
C VAL A 273 -16.13 11.13 -18.39
N LEU A 274 -15.22 12.04 -18.71
CA LEU A 274 -13.94 11.74 -19.35
C LEU A 274 -12.79 12.23 -18.46
N SER A 275 -11.79 11.39 -18.27
CA SER A 275 -10.64 11.67 -17.42
C SER A 275 -9.37 11.14 -18.04
N THR A 276 -8.36 12.00 -18.20
CA THR A 276 -7.13 11.69 -18.96
C THR A 276 -5.85 11.98 -18.16
N PRO A 277 -5.59 11.25 -17.07
CA PRO A 277 -4.37 11.45 -16.30
C PRO A 277 -3.13 11.02 -17.11
N GLN A 278 -2.07 11.80 -17.02
CA GLN A 278 -0.80 11.53 -17.68
C GLN A 278 0.38 11.77 -16.75
N ILE A 279 1.42 10.94 -16.87
CA ILE A 279 2.62 11.04 -16.04
C ILE A 279 3.86 10.60 -16.83
N LEU A 280 4.96 11.30 -16.59
CA LEU A 280 6.29 10.95 -17.09
C LEU A 280 7.09 10.29 -15.97
N THR A 281 7.68 9.12 -16.21
CA THR A 281 8.54 8.44 -15.23
C THR A 281 9.69 7.71 -15.91
N LEU A 282 10.75 7.40 -15.15
CA LEU A 282 11.84 6.56 -15.60
C LEU A 282 11.45 5.08 -15.56
N SER A 283 12.02 4.29 -16.46
CA SER A 283 11.93 2.83 -16.37
C SER A 283 12.47 2.33 -15.02
N GLY A 284 11.70 1.50 -14.33
CA GLY A 284 11.99 0.98 -12.99
C GLY A 284 11.59 1.92 -11.85
N LYS A 285 11.00 3.08 -12.12
CA LYS A 285 10.58 4.05 -11.09
C LYS A 285 9.07 4.22 -11.05
N ARG A 286 8.53 4.18 -9.84
CA ARG A 286 7.10 4.39 -9.60
C ARG A 286 6.72 5.85 -9.84
N GLY A 287 5.74 6.07 -10.71
CA GLY A 287 5.08 7.35 -10.91
C GLY A 287 3.69 7.32 -10.29
N ILE A 288 3.30 8.39 -9.58
CA ILE A 288 1.96 8.55 -9.02
C ILE A 288 1.44 9.95 -9.39
N ILE A 289 0.23 10.01 -9.93
CA ILE A 289 -0.54 11.24 -10.10
C ILE A 289 -1.90 11.06 -9.43
N SER A 290 -2.32 12.04 -8.65
CA SER A 290 -3.60 12.03 -7.93
C SER A 290 -4.25 13.41 -8.08
N ILE A 291 -5.47 13.45 -8.63
CA ILE A 291 -6.26 14.67 -8.84
C ILE A 291 -7.60 14.45 -8.15
N GLY A 292 -8.01 15.37 -7.27
CA GLY A 292 -9.25 15.20 -6.54
C GLY A 292 -9.44 16.22 -5.44
N GLN A 293 -10.31 15.89 -4.50
CA GLN A 293 -10.64 16.68 -3.33
C GLN A 293 -10.28 15.91 -2.06
N ASN A 294 -9.85 16.62 -1.01
CA ASN A 294 -9.57 16.00 0.28
C ASN A 294 -10.75 16.22 1.25
N VAL A 295 -11.57 15.18 1.42
CA VAL A 295 -12.88 15.25 2.06
C VAL A 295 -12.79 14.75 3.51
N PRO A 296 -13.39 15.46 4.49
CA PRO A 296 -13.46 15.01 5.88
C PRO A 296 -14.54 13.94 6.07
N PHE A 297 -14.20 12.88 6.80
CA PHE A 297 -15.09 11.82 7.28
C PHE A 297 -15.09 11.83 8.81
N VAL A 298 -16.27 11.75 9.43
CA VAL A 298 -16.39 11.79 10.89
C VAL A 298 -16.30 10.35 11.43
N THR A 299 -15.14 9.96 11.95
CA THR A 299 -14.87 8.57 12.38
C THR A 299 -15.22 8.29 13.84
N GLY A 300 -15.57 9.31 14.61
CA GLY A 300 -16.02 9.14 15.99
C GLY A 300 -16.72 10.37 16.54
N ARG A 301 -17.67 10.16 17.43
CA ARG A 301 -18.32 11.22 18.22
C ARG A 301 -18.27 10.81 19.69
N VAL A 302 -17.69 11.65 20.55
CA VAL A 302 -17.67 11.44 21.99
C VAL A 302 -18.61 12.44 22.65
N THR A 303 -19.69 11.93 23.23
CA THR A 303 -20.56 12.67 24.16
C THR A 303 -20.18 12.26 25.59
N GLY A 304 -19.47 13.11 26.33
CA GLY A 304 -19.21 12.89 27.76
C GLY A 304 -20.37 13.40 28.64
N GLU A 305 -20.45 12.96 29.90
CA GLU A 305 -21.46 13.41 30.88
C GLU A 305 -21.46 14.93 31.15
N SER A 306 -20.41 15.65 30.75
CA SER A 306 -20.28 17.11 30.86
C SER A 306 -20.22 17.85 29.52
N ALA A 307 -20.41 17.14 28.40
CA ALA A 307 -20.46 17.74 27.06
C ALA A 307 -21.91 17.86 26.60
N ASP A 308 -22.29 19.03 26.08
CA ASP A 308 -23.59 19.27 25.47
C ASP A 308 -23.85 18.22 24.37
N VAL A 309 -24.97 17.51 24.47
CA VAL A 309 -25.43 16.50 23.50
C VAL A 309 -25.52 17.09 22.09
N ASN A 310 -25.64 18.42 21.97
CA ASN A 310 -25.71 19.15 20.72
C ASN A 310 -24.34 19.51 20.11
N SER A 311 -23.22 19.30 20.82
CA SER A 311 -21.86 19.56 20.29
C SER A 311 -20.84 18.50 20.77
N PRO A 312 -20.99 17.22 20.35
CA PRO A 312 -20.02 16.18 20.66
C PRO A 312 -18.65 16.49 20.05
N PHE A 313 -17.58 16.11 20.75
CA PHE A 313 -16.24 16.10 20.13
C PHE A 313 -16.25 15.09 18.98
N GLN A 314 -15.85 15.53 17.79
CA GLN A 314 -15.81 14.70 16.60
C GLN A 314 -14.36 14.48 16.16
N THR A 315 -13.99 13.23 15.91
CA THR A 315 -12.73 12.89 15.25
C THR A 315 -12.97 12.91 13.75
N ILE A 316 -12.16 13.69 13.03
CA ILE A 316 -12.28 13.86 11.58
C ILE A 316 -11.06 13.23 10.91
N GLU A 317 -11.29 12.27 10.01
CA GLU A 317 -10.27 11.71 9.13
C GLU A 317 -10.41 12.32 7.73
N ARG A 318 -9.31 12.67 7.09
CA ARG A 318 -9.29 13.28 5.76
C ARG A 318 -8.93 12.22 4.72
N ARG A 319 -9.73 12.07 3.68
CA ARG A 319 -9.51 11.10 2.59
C ARG A 319 -9.57 11.79 1.24
N ASP A 320 -8.61 11.48 0.38
CA ASP A 320 -8.61 11.95 -1.00
C ASP A 320 -9.64 11.17 -1.83
N VAL A 321 -10.52 11.90 -2.49
CA VAL A 321 -11.50 11.37 -3.43
C VAL A 321 -11.24 12.01 -4.80
N GLY A 322 -11.02 11.17 -5.80
CA GLY A 322 -10.79 11.61 -7.17
C GLY A 322 -10.11 10.55 -8.02
N ILE A 323 -9.34 10.98 -9.01
CA ILE A 323 -8.65 10.10 -9.96
C ILE A 323 -7.21 9.93 -9.52
N ARG A 324 -6.77 8.68 -9.41
CA ARG A 324 -5.38 8.32 -9.07
C ARG A 324 -4.86 7.32 -10.08
N LEU A 325 -3.67 7.60 -10.63
CA LEU A 325 -2.92 6.70 -11.50
C LEU A 325 -1.56 6.46 -10.85
N ASN A 326 -1.29 5.20 -10.48
CA ASN A 326 -0.03 4.73 -9.96
C ASN A 326 0.52 3.68 -10.91
N VAL A 327 1.73 3.90 -11.39
CA VAL A 327 2.36 3.08 -12.42
C VAL A 327 3.82 2.78 -12.09
N LEU A 328 4.24 1.54 -12.31
CA LEU A 328 5.63 1.12 -12.24
C LEU A 328 6.03 0.49 -13.57
N PRO A 329 6.54 1.27 -14.53
CA PRO A 329 6.93 0.74 -15.83
C PRO A 329 8.35 0.19 -15.84
N VAL A 330 8.59 -0.81 -16.66
CA VAL A 330 9.91 -1.37 -16.97
C VAL A 330 9.97 -1.61 -18.48
N VAL A 331 11.00 -1.05 -19.13
CA VAL A 331 11.31 -1.34 -20.54
C VAL A 331 12.21 -2.55 -20.61
N THR A 332 11.74 -3.58 -21.31
CA THR A 332 12.50 -4.81 -21.56
C THR A 332 13.55 -4.59 -22.65
N ALA A 333 14.55 -5.46 -22.71
CA ALA A 333 15.55 -5.46 -23.78
C ALA A 333 14.94 -5.59 -25.20
N SER A 334 13.75 -6.20 -25.31
CA SER A 334 13.00 -6.35 -26.57
C SER A 334 12.28 -5.07 -27.02
N GLY A 335 12.27 -4.01 -26.20
CA GLY A 335 11.51 -2.78 -26.43
C GLY A 335 10.04 -2.84 -26.03
N LEU A 336 9.60 -3.96 -25.43
CA LEU A 336 8.28 -4.06 -24.78
C LEU A 336 8.29 -3.35 -23.43
N VAL A 337 7.15 -2.77 -23.07
CA VAL A 337 6.92 -2.08 -21.81
C VAL A 337 6.04 -2.96 -20.93
N ILE A 338 6.56 -3.37 -19.78
CA ILE A 338 5.80 -4.06 -18.73
C ILE A 338 5.46 -3.05 -17.66
N MET A 339 4.22 -3.01 -17.18
CA MET A 339 3.81 -2.04 -16.16
C MET A 339 2.89 -2.68 -15.14
N ASP A 340 3.17 -2.44 -13.86
CA ASP A 340 2.17 -2.59 -12.80
C ASP A 340 1.37 -1.30 -12.74
N ILE A 341 0.05 -1.42 -12.86
CA ILE A 341 -0.87 -0.31 -12.97
C ILE A 341 -1.93 -0.44 -11.89
N THR A 342 -2.07 0.61 -11.08
CA THR A 342 -3.21 0.82 -10.19
C THR A 342 -3.88 2.12 -10.58
N THR A 343 -5.10 2.04 -11.11
CA THR A 343 -5.95 3.20 -11.39
C THR A 343 -7.14 3.20 -10.46
N SER A 344 -7.46 4.33 -9.85
CA SER A 344 -8.73 4.53 -9.16
C SER A 344 -9.44 5.79 -9.65
N ALA A 345 -10.77 5.74 -9.64
CA ALA A 345 -11.65 6.86 -9.95
C ALA A 345 -12.77 6.87 -8.90
N ASP A 346 -12.58 7.71 -7.89
CA ASP A 346 -13.51 7.87 -6.78
C ASP A 346 -14.37 9.12 -7.01
N SER A 347 -15.65 9.04 -6.69
CA SER A 347 -16.59 10.15 -6.80
C SER A 347 -17.45 10.27 -5.54
N LEU A 348 -17.91 11.48 -5.23
CA LEU A 348 -18.86 11.72 -4.14
C LEU A 348 -20.30 11.56 -4.64
N THR A 349 -21.18 11.02 -3.80
CA THR A 349 -22.62 11.00 -4.04
C THR A 349 -23.31 11.93 -3.03
N ASP A 350 -24.04 12.92 -3.53
CA ASP A 350 -24.89 13.80 -2.72
C ASP A 350 -26.20 13.07 -2.34
N SER A 351 -26.12 12.16 -1.37
CA SER A 351 -27.32 11.51 -0.81
C SER A 351 -27.78 12.23 0.45
N LEU A 352 -28.97 12.84 0.39
CA LEU A 352 -29.63 13.51 1.52
C LEU A 352 -30.07 12.54 2.64
N LEU A 353 -29.99 11.23 2.41
CA LEU A 353 -30.41 10.18 3.36
C LEU A 353 -29.26 9.63 4.20
N ALA A 354 -28.02 9.99 3.87
CA ALA A 354 -26.84 9.53 4.59
C ALA A 354 -26.47 10.50 5.72
N SER A 355 -26.12 9.96 6.90
CA SER A 355 -25.59 10.77 8.02
C SER A 355 -24.16 11.26 7.78
N ASP A 356 -23.48 10.72 6.76
CA ASP A 356 -22.11 11.06 6.33
C ASP A 356 -21.99 10.92 4.80
N ILE A 357 -20.89 11.40 4.24
CA ILE A 357 -20.63 11.46 2.79
C ILE A 357 -20.44 10.05 2.21
N ILE A 358 -21.14 9.73 1.12
CA ILE A 358 -20.98 8.45 0.39
C ILE A 358 -19.96 8.64 -0.74
N THR A 359 -19.00 7.72 -0.85
CA THR A 359 -18.04 7.64 -1.95
C THR A 359 -18.32 6.43 -2.84
N ASN A 360 -18.34 6.64 -4.15
CA ASN A 360 -18.30 5.55 -5.12
C ASN A 360 -16.83 5.34 -5.50
N GLN A 361 -16.37 4.10 -5.48
CA GLN A 361 -14.98 3.76 -5.81
C GLN A 361 -14.93 2.83 -7.00
N ARG A 362 -14.06 3.14 -7.95
CA ARG A 362 -13.78 2.31 -9.13
C ARG A 362 -12.28 2.09 -9.18
N GLN A 363 -11.82 0.85 -9.10
CA GLN A 363 -10.39 0.55 -9.05
C GLN A 363 -10.02 -0.62 -9.95
N ILE A 364 -8.91 -0.47 -10.66
CA ILE A 364 -8.26 -1.53 -11.45
C ILE A 364 -6.83 -1.67 -10.95
N ASN A 365 -6.42 -2.90 -10.68
CA ASN A 365 -5.03 -3.26 -10.35
C ASN A 365 -4.62 -4.43 -11.24
N THR A 366 -3.65 -4.21 -12.11
CA THR A 366 -3.23 -5.19 -13.11
C THR A 366 -1.78 -4.98 -13.53
N THR A 367 -1.16 -6.04 -14.05
CA THR A 367 0.15 -6.00 -14.69
C THR A 367 -0.02 -6.32 -16.17
N VAL A 368 0.44 -5.44 -17.05
CA VAL A 368 0.28 -5.59 -18.50
C VAL A 368 1.61 -5.43 -19.22
N GLN A 369 1.68 -6.00 -20.42
CA GLN A 369 2.83 -5.86 -21.32
C GLN A 369 2.34 -5.35 -22.68
N ILE A 370 2.88 -4.22 -23.12
CA ILE A 370 2.48 -3.56 -24.37
C ILE A 370 3.70 -3.09 -25.17
N ARG A 371 3.51 -2.80 -26.46
CA ARG A 371 4.52 -2.11 -27.28
C ARG A 371 4.49 -0.61 -27.00
N SER A 372 5.63 0.07 -27.18
CA SER A 372 5.69 1.53 -27.13
C SER A 372 4.70 2.15 -28.12
N GLY A 373 3.89 3.10 -27.66
CA GLY A 373 2.87 3.80 -28.44
C GLY A 373 1.56 3.02 -28.65
N GLN A 374 1.46 1.78 -28.19
CA GLN A 374 0.23 0.99 -28.30
C GLN A 374 -0.79 1.39 -27.22
N THR A 375 -2.04 1.55 -27.62
CA THR A 375 -3.17 1.72 -26.70
C THR A 375 -3.76 0.34 -26.35
N LEU A 376 -3.98 0.12 -25.06
CA LEU A 376 -4.56 -1.10 -24.50
C LEU A 376 -5.82 -0.74 -23.70
N LEU A 377 -6.93 -1.43 -23.95
CA LEU A 377 -8.08 -1.44 -23.06
C LEU A 377 -7.72 -2.32 -21.84
N LEU A 378 -7.53 -1.68 -20.67
CA LEU A 378 -7.21 -2.39 -19.42
C LEU A 378 -8.42 -3.15 -18.90
N GLY A 379 -9.62 -2.60 -19.11
CA GLY A 379 -10.87 -3.21 -18.69
C GLY A 379 -12.03 -2.22 -18.71
N GLY A 380 -13.21 -2.73 -18.37
CA GLY A 380 -14.42 -1.95 -18.24
C GLY A 380 -15.49 -2.69 -17.44
N LEU A 381 -16.50 -1.94 -16.99
CA LEU A 381 -17.66 -2.46 -16.27
C LEU A 381 -18.92 -1.89 -16.92
N SER A 382 -19.86 -2.76 -17.30
CA SER A 382 -21.21 -2.36 -17.70
C SER A 382 -22.19 -2.86 -16.65
N SER A 383 -23.01 -1.97 -16.11
CA SER A 383 -24.10 -2.27 -15.19
C SER A 383 -25.42 -1.81 -15.81
N GLN A 384 -26.49 -2.59 -15.64
CA GLN A 384 -27.83 -2.23 -16.05
C GLN A 384 -28.80 -2.57 -14.91
N ASP A 385 -29.60 -1.59 -14.49
CA ASP A 385 -30.64 -1.71 -13.46
C ASP A 385 -31.99 -1.42 -14.11
N ASP A 386 -32.80 -2.47 -14.25
CA ASP A 386 -34.16 -2.40 -14.79
C ASP A 386 -35.17 -2.54 -13.65
N ARG A 387 -35.97 -1.50 -13.42
CA ARG A 387 -37.03 -1.45 -12.40
C ARG A 387 -38.37 -1.28 -13.06
N SER A 388 -39.30 -2.19 -12.77
CA SER A 388 -40.70 -2.07 -13.17
C SER A 388 -41.58 -2.12 -11.94
N GLN A 389 -42.37 -1.08 -11.73
CA GLN A 389 -43.35 -0.97 -10.67
C GLN A 389 -44.74 -0.81 -11.28
N VAL A 390 -45.61 -1.78 -11.00
CA VAL A 390 -47.02 -1.74 -11.42
C VAL A 390 -47.89 -1.72 -10.17
N SER A 391 -48.75 -0.71 -10.06
CA SER A 391 -49.71 -0.55 -8.95
C SER A 391 -51.09 -0.35 -9.54
N GLY A 392 -52.06 -1.20 -9.22
CA GLY A 392 -53.39 -1.14 -9.83
C GLY A 392 -54.52 -1.64 -8.95
N VAL A 393 -55.75 -1.43 -9.42
CA VAL A 393 -56.97 -1.85 -8.73
C VAL A 393 -57.13 -3.37 -8.83
N PRO A 394 -57.26 -4.11 -7.71
CA PRO A 394 -57.47 -5.56 -7.74
C PRO A 394 -58.68 -5.96 -8.60
N GLY A 395 -58.52 -6.97 -9.47
CA GLY A 395 -59.55 -7.46 -10.39
C GLY A 395 -59.63 -6.67 -11.71
N LEU A 396 -59.78 -5.34 -11.65
CA LEU A 396 -59.91 -4.52 -12.86
C LEU A 396 -58.59 -4.37 -13.62
N ALA A 397 -57.45 -4.31 -12.93
CA ALA A 397 -56.13 -4.24 -13.56
C ALA A 397 -55.78 -5.51 -14.37
N SER A 398 -56.39 -6.66 -14.06
CA SER A 398 -56.13 -7.92 -14.77
C SER A 398 -56.97 -8.15 -16.03
N ILE A 399 -57.88 -7.23 -16.39
CA ILE A 399 -58.68 -7.37 -17.60
C ILE A 399 -57.77 -7.19 -18.84
N PRO A 400 -57.75 -8.14 -19.81
CA PRO A 400 -56.98 -7.97 -21.04
C PRO A 400 -57.40 -6.68 -21.76
N VAL A 401 -56.43 -5.93 -22.30
CA VAL A 401 -56.62 -4.67 -23.03
C VAL A 401 -57.09 -3.50 -22.14
N ALA A 402 -58.16 -3.66 -21.36
CA ALA A 402 -58.74 -2.60 -20.54
C ALA A 402 -58.03 -2.38 -19.19
N GLY A 403 -57.29 -3.36 -18.69
CA GLY A 403 -56.63 -3.31 -17.38
C GLY A 403 -55.59 -2.21 -17.23
N ARG A 404 -54.99 -1.76 -18.35
CA ARG A 404 -54.03 -0.64 -18.37
C ARG A 404 -54.65 0.69 -17.93
N LEU A 405 -55.97 0.84 -18.00
CA LEU A 405 -56.68 2.03 -17.51
C LEU A 405 -56.90 2.03 -15.98
N PHE A 406 -56.59 0.91 -15.31
CA PHE A 406 -56.81 0.73 -13.88
C PHE A 406 -55.49 0.45 -13.13
N GLN A 407 -54.34 0.74 -13.75
CA GLN A 407 -53.01 0.59 -13.16
C GLN A 407 -52.11 1.78 -13.50
N ASN A 408 -51.17 2.05 -12.62
CA ASN A 408 -50.02 2.92 -12.84
C ASN A 408 -48.80 2.03 -13.07
N GLU A 409 -48.06 2.34 -14.13
CA GLU A 409 -46.86 1.63 -14.56
C GLU A 409 -45.71 2.63 -14.58
N SER A 410 -44.64 2.30 -13.86
CA SER A 410 -43.37 3.04 -13.88
C SER A 410 -42.27 2.06 -14.25
N THR A 411 -41.60 2.31 -15.37
CA THR A 411 -40.46 1.53 -15.84
C THR A 411 -39.25 2.43 -15.92
N SER A 412 -38.16 2.05 -15.25
CA SER A 412 -36.90 2.78 -15.23
C SER A 412 -35.77 1.83 -15.59
N THR A 413 -35.02 2.15 -16.64
CA THR A 413 -33.80 1.44 -17.04
C THR A 413 -32.63 2.40 -16.89
N GLN A 414 -31.63 2.00 -16.12
CA GLN A 414 -30.38 2.77 -15.97
C GLN A 414 -29.21 1.89 -16.38
N ARG A 415 -28.40 2.38 -17.33
CA ARG A 415 -27.20 1.69 -17.82
C ARG A 415 -25.97 2.54 -17.57
N THR A 416 -24.97 1.97 -16.90
CA THR A 416 -23.67 2.61 -16.66
C THR A 416 -22.57 1.79 -17.31
N SER A 417 -21.74 2.42 -18.13
CA SER A 417 -20.60 1.79 -18.82
C SER A 417 -19.31 2.55 -18.50
N LEU A 418 -18.35 1.88 -17.87
CA LEU A 418 -17.02 2.39 -17.56
C LEU A 418 -16.00 1.66 -18.42
N ASN A 419 -15.07 2.39 -19.04
CA ASN A 419 -13.95 1.83 -19.78
C ASN A 419 -12.65 2.56 -19.42
N VAL A 420 -11.56 1.80 -19.34
CA VAL A 420 -10.23 2.31 -19.00
C VAL A 420 -9.23 1.88 -20.05
N LEU A 421 -8.70 2.84 -20.79
CA LEU A 421 -7.63 2.67 -21.76
C LEU A 421 -6.32 3.19 -21.20
N LEU A 422 -5.21 2.62 -21.66
CA LEU A 422 -3.87 3.07 -21.31
C LEU A 422 -2.95 2.98 -22.51
N GLN A 423 -2.06 3.96 -22.63
CA GLN A 423 -1.00 4.03 -23.61
C GLN A 423 0.32 4.37 -22.90
N ALA A 424 1.40 3.71 -23.29
CA ALA A 424 2.74 4.07 -22.82
C ALA A 424 3.67 4.28 -24.00
N THR A 425 4.36 5.42 -24.01
CA THR A 425 5.28 5.82 -25.06
C THR A 425 6.67 5.98 -24.46
N VAL A 426 7.61 5.18 -24.95
CA VAL A 426 9.03 5.30 -24.59
C VAL A 426 9.60 6.53 -25.31
N LEU A 427 10.11 7.49 -24.54
CA LEU A 427 10.73 8.69 -25.10
C LEU A 427 12.15 8.37 -25.57
N PRO A 428 12.60 9.02 -26.67
CA PRO A 428 13.99 8.94 -27.10
C PRO A 428 14.92 9.35 -25.95
N ARG A 429 16.04 8.63 -25.83
CA ARG A 429 17.07 8.97 -24.84
C ARG A 429 17.68 10.32 -25.22
N TYR A 430 17.84 11.20 -24.24
CA TYR A 430 18.63 12.41 -24.41
C TYR A 430 20.11 12.00 -24.40
N ASP A 431 20.72 11.91 -25.59
CA ASP A 431 22.13 11.58 -25.74
C ASP A 431 22.91 12.86 -26.07
N ALA A 432 23.58 13.42 -25.07
CA ALA A 432 24.38 14.64 -25.22
C ALA A 432 25.55 14.44 -26.22
N THR A 433 26.00 13.19 -26.43
CA THR A 433 27.10 12.90 -27.37
C THR A 433 26.66 12.97 -28.84
N GLN A 434 25.37 12.73 -29.12
CA GLN A 434 24.82 12.86 -30.48
C GLN A 434 24.70 14.32 -30.91
N LEU A 435 24.40 15.24 -29.98
CA LEU A 435 24.36 16.68 -30.26
C LEU A 435 25.75 17.24 -30.59
N ALA A 436 26.80 16.75 -29.93
CA ALA A 436 28.18 17.17 -30.20
C ALA A 436 28.64 16.75 -31.61
N ASN A 437 28.32 15.52 -32.02
CA ASN A 437 28.65 15.03 -33.37
C ASN A 437 27.81 15.70 -34.48
N THR A 438 26.61 16.19 -34.15
CA THR A 438 25.77 16.92 -35.11
C THR A 438 26.27 18.37 -35.31
N HIS A 439 26.92 18.95 -34.31
CA HIS A 439 27.47 20.30 -34.37
C HIS A 439 28.70 20.42 -35.28
N ASP A 440 29.50 19.35 -35.41
CA ASP A 440 30.71 19.35 -36.26
C ASP A 440 30.43 19.06 -37.75
N GLN A 441 29.26 18.52 -38.09
CA GLN A 441 28.95 18.14 -39.48
C GLN A 441 27.92 19.02 -40.21
N THR A 442 27.26 19.94 -39.52
CA THR A 442 26.26 20.81 -40.16
C THR A 442 26.30 22.21 -39.58
N GLY A 443 26.90 23.14 -40.33
CA GLY A 443 26.82 24.57 -40.02
C GLY A 443 25.37 25.04 -39.88
N SER A 444 25.09 25.68 -38.75
CA SER A 444 24.01 26.64 -38.49
C SER A 444 22.55 26.27 -38.84
N ILE A 445 22.12 25.03 -38.70
CA ILE A 445 20.69 24.70 -38.70
C ILE A 445 20.52 23.35 -37.99
N THR A 446 19.97 23.31 -36.76
CA THR A 446 19.26 22.16 -36.12
C THR A 446 19.24 22.12 -34.59
N ALA A 447 19.61 23.18 -33.84
CA ALA A 447 19.30 23.20 -32.40
C ALA A 447 17.77 23.29 -32.13
N ASP A 448 17.03 23.99 -33.00
CA ASP A 448 15.57 24.14 -32.88
C ASP A 448 14.77 22.90 -33.33
N TYR A 449 15.34 22.04 -34.18
CA TYR A 449 14.62 20.90 -34.77
C TYR A 449 14.41 19.73 -33.79
N VAL A 450 15.36 19.50 -32.87
CA VAL A 450 15.24 18.43 -31.85
C VAL A 450 14.42 18.91 -30.65
N ALA A 451 14.49 20.20 -30.31
CA ALA A 451 13.71 20.81 -29.23
C ALA A 451 12.23 21.02 -29.58
N MET A 452 11.85 21.12 -30.87
CA MET A 452 10.44 21.27 -31.29
C MET A 452 9.63 19.97 -31.27
N ASN A 453 10.26 18.79 -31.38
CA ASN A 453 9.54 17.53 -31.57
C ASN A 453 8.86 16.98 -30.31
N TRP A 454 9.37 17.26 -29.10
CA TRP A 454 8.76 16.72 -27.88
C TRP A 454 7.49 17.48 -27.47
N ARG A 455 7.42 18.80 -27.69
CA ARG A 455 6.19 19.58 -27.45
C ARG A 455 5.09 19.16 -28.43
N GLN A 456 5.42 19.00 -29.71
CA GLN A 456 4.47 18.53 -30.71
C GLN A 456 4.02 17.08 -30.43
N ALA A 457 4.93 16.16 -30.09
CA ALA A 457 4.54 14.77 -29.76
C ALA A 457 3.64 14.65 -28.52
N VAL A 458 3.75 15.58 -27.57
CA VAL A 458 2.88 15.66 -26.38
C VAL A 458 1.55 16.36 -26.69
N GLU A 459 1.52 17.33 -27.61
CA GLU A 459 0.31 18.08 -28.00
C GLU A 459 -0.53 17.39 -29.09
N THR A 460 0.03 16.49 -29.91
CA THR A 460 -0.65 15.98 -31.12
C THR A 460 -1.28 14.59 -31.01
N ILE A 461 -1.42 13.99 -29.83
CA ILE A 461 -2.17 12.72 -29.73
C ILE A 461 -3.66 13.07 -29.61
N PRO A 462 -4.51 12.78 -30.62
CA PRO A 462 -5.92 13.11 -30.59
C PRO A 462 -6.64 12.19 -29.61
N VAL A 463 -6.69 12.58 -28.34
CA VAL A 463 -7.40 11.84 -27.27
C VAL A 463 -8.90 11.70 -27.59
N THR A 464 -9.44 12.60 -28.43
CA THR A 464 -10.82 12.57 -28.91
C THR A 464 -11.16 11.38 -29.79
N ARG A 465 -10.21 10.79 -30.53
CA ARG A 465 -10.48 9.61 -31.39
C ARG A 465 -10.56 8.29 -30.64
N LEU A 466 -10.17 8.24 -29.37
CA LEU A 466 -10.23 7.03 -28.55
C LEU A 466 -11.55 6.92 -27.76
N ALA A 467 -12.34 8.00 -27.74
CA ALA A 467 -13.61 8.10 -27.00
C ALA A 467 -14.85 8.14 -27.92
N GLU A 468 -14.67 8.29 -29.24
CA GLU A 468 -15.68 8.03 -30.28
C GLU A 468 -15.65 6.54 -30.65
#